data_AF-A0A0K8U435-F1
#
_entry.id   AF-A0A0K8U435-F1
#
_cell.length_a   1.000
_cell.length_b   1.000
_cell.length_c   1.000
_cell.angle_alpha   90.00
_cell.angle_beta   90.00
_cell.angle_gamma   90.00
#
_symmetry.space_group_name_H-M   'P 1'
#
loop_
_entity.id
_entity.type
_entity.pdbx_description
1 polymer ?
#
loop_
_entity_poly.entity_id
_entity_poly.type
_entity_poly.pdbx_seq_one_letter_code
_entity_poly.pdbx_strand_id
1 'polypeptide(L)'
;MSALPYGTHFDDVMVIIGFGKGHLQLLVTCGLLLMFTITETMGMAIIAPKSACEFASSEQAKAAIQAAAYIGMIFSSYIWGYFCDKIGRRTVLVRSTAMAIVCSFSSMLITNFWLFLTLRFMTGICVAGPGFT
;
A
#
# COMPACT_ATOMS: atom_id res chain seq x y z
N MET A 1 16.14 29.59 -25.92
CA MET A 1 17.41 29.38 -25.18
C MET A 1 17.79 30.70 -24.55
N SER A 2 17.36 30.94 -23.31
CA SER A 2 17.79 32.10 -22.51
C SER A 2 18.46 31.54 -21.25
N ALA A 3 19.71 31.96 -21.04
CA ALA A 3 20.61 31.50 -20.00
C ALA A 3 20.00 31.68 -18.60
N LEU A 4 20.08 30.64 -17.77
CA LEU A 4 19.71 30.71 -16.35
C LEU A 4 20.91 31.23 -15.55
N PRO A 5 20.74 32.30 -14.73
CA PRO A 5 21.78 32.76 -13.83
C PRO A 5 21.98 31.71 -12.72
N TYR A 6 23.22 31.29 -12.53
CA TYR A 6 23.64 30.41 -11.44
C TYR A 6 23.29 31.08 -10.10
N GLY A 7 22.32 30.53 -9.35
CA GLY A 7 22.06 30.95 -7.96
C GLY A 7 20.62 30.93 -7.44
N THR A 8 19.63 30.41 -8.16
CA THR A 8 18.22 30.44 -7.71
C THR A 8 17.73 29.09 -7.21
N HIS A 9 17.10 29.13 -6.03
CA HIS A 9 16.45 28.03 -5.32
C HIS A 9 15.64 27.10 -6.24
N PHE A 10 15.54 25.81 -5.88
CA PHE A 10 14.68 24.81 -6.56
C PHE A 10 13.24 25.33 -6.81
N ASP A 11 12.76 26.23 -5.95
CA ASP A 11 11.46 26.87 -6.02
C ASP A 11 11.26 27.73 -7.29
N ASP A 12 12.28 28.46 -7.75
CA ASP A 12 12.18 29.30 -8.95
C ASP A 12 12.03 28.45 -10.21
N VAL A 13 12.73 27.32 -10.25
CA VAL A 13 12.58 26.36 -11.36
C VAL A 13 11.17 25.80 -11.35
N MET A 14 10.62 25.38 -10.19
CA MET A 14 9.25 24.86 -10.08
C MET A 14 8.17 25.84 -10.55
N VAL A 15 8.33 27.13 -10.27
CA VAL A 15 7.38 28.18 -10.72
C VAL A 15 7.44 28.35 -12.24
N ILE A 16 8.62 28.26 -12.85
CA ILE A 16 8.81 28.42 -14.31
C ILE A 16 8.27 27.23 -15.11
N ILE A 17 8.38 26.00 -14.60
CA ILE A 17 7.81 24.80 -15.27
C ILE A 17 6.28 24.72 -15.16
N GLY A 18 5.66 25.38 -14.17
CA GLY A 18 4.22 25.40 -13.94
C GLY A 18 3.60 24.02 -13.63
N PHE A 19 2.40 23.99 -13.04
CA PHE A 19 1.63 22.76 -12.82
C PHE A 19 1.14 22.17 -14.15
N GLY A 20 1.98 21.37 -14.80
CA GLY A 20 1.63 20.66 -16.02
C GLY A 20 0.73 19.44 -15.78
N LYS A 21 0.20 18.87 -16.87
CA LYS A 21 -0.66 17.67 -16.88
C LYS A 21 -0.04 16.46 -16.13
N GLY A 22 1.28 16.35 -16.09
CA GLY A 22 1.98 15.29 -15.37
C GLY A 22 1.81 15.34 -13.85
N HIS A 23 1.77 16.55 -13.27
CA HIS A 23 1.56 16.72 -11.83
C HIS A 23 0.13 16.36 -11.44
N LEU A 24 -0.85 16.74 -12.27
CA LEU A 24 -2.25 16.34 -12.09
C LEU A 24 -2.43 14.82 -12.23
N GLN A 25 -1.78 14.20 -13.22
CA GLN A 25 -1.84 12.74 -13.38
C GLN A 25 -1.21 12.01 -12.19
N LEU A 26 -0.12 12.54 -11.62
CA LEU A 26 0.50 12.01 -10.41
C LEU A 26 -0.42 12.14 -9.20
N LEU A 27 -1.06 13.31 -9.03
CA LEU A 27 -2.02 13.58 -7.95
C LEU A 27 -3.20 12.61 -7.99
N VAL A 28 -3.82 12.46 -9.17
CA VAL A 28 -4.98 11.56 -9.35
C VAL A 28 -4.58 10.11 -9.10
N THR A 29 -3.43 9.68 -9.64
CA THR A 29 -2.94 8.31 -9.44
C THR A 29 -2.68 8.03 -7.96
N CYS A 30 -2.01 8.95 -7.25
CA CYS A 30 -1.77 8.86 -5.81
C CYS A 30 -3.09 8.81 -5.01
N GLY A 31 -4.04 9.69 -5.33
CA GLY A 31 -5.35 9.71 -4.68
C GLY A 31 -6.12 8.39 -4.82
N LEU A 32 -6.14 7.80 -6.02
CA LEU A 32 -6.80 6.50 -6.25
C LEU A 32 -6.14 5.36 -5.45
N LEU A 33 -4.83 5.39 -5.32
CA LEU A 33 -4.07 4.38 -4.57
C LEU A 33 -4.31 4.48 -3.06
N LEU A 34 -4.38 5.70 -2.53
CA LEU A 34 -4.75 5.93 -1.14
C LEU A 34 -6.17 5.44 -0.86
N MET A 35 -7.13 5.73 -1.76
CA MET A 35 -8.51 5.23 -1.64
C MET A 35 -8.58 3.69 -1.63
N PHE A 36 -7.82 3.03 -2.51
CA PHE A 36 -7.71 1.58 -2.54
C PHE A 36 -7.14 1.02 -1.23
N THR A 37 -6.03 1.60 -0.75
CA THR A 37 -5.35 1.19 0.48
C THR A 37 -6.23 1.35 1.72
N ILE A 38 -6.99 2.45 1.80
CA ILE A 38 -7.95 2.70 2.88
C ILE A 38 -9.07 1.65 2.84
N THR A 39 -9.62 1.37 1.66
CA THR A 39 -10.69 0.37 1.49
C THR A 39 -10.22 -1.01 1.94
N GLU A 40 -8.99 -1.39 1.58
CA GLU A 40 -8.40 -2.67 2.00
C GLU A 40 -8.20 -2.73 3.52
N THR A 41 -7.65 -1.67 4.13
CA THR A 41 -7.41 -1.58 5.57
C THR A 41 -8.72 -1.66 6.37
N MET A 42 -9.76 -0.96 5.93
CA MET A 42 -11.09 -1.02 6.54
C MET A 42 -11.75 -2.39 6.35
N GLY A 43 -11.53 -3.02 5.20
CA GLY A 43 -11.95 -4.41 4.96
C GLY A 43 -11.35 -5.38 5.98
N MET A 44 -10.06 -5.24 6.33
CA MET A 44 -9.41 -6.05 7.37
C MET A 44 -10.10 -5.92 8.73
N ALA A 45 -10.45 -4.68 9.11
CA ALA A 45 -11.12 -4.38 10.38
C ALA A 45 -12.54 -4.98 10.46
N ILE A 46 -13.23 -5.12 9.32
CA ILE A 46 -14.58 -5.72 9.25
C ILE A 46 -14.51 -7.26 9.22
N ILE A 47 -13.50 -7.83 8.56
CA ILE A 47 -13.37 -9.29 8.41
C ILE A 47 -12.92 -9.94 9.72
N ALA A 48 -12.07 -9.28 10.52
CA ALA A 48 -11.62 -9.79 11.82
C ALA A 48 -12.77 -10.21 12.78
N PRO A 49 -13.79 -9.39 13.05
CA PRO A 49 -14.92 -9.79 13.88
C PRO A 49 -15.87 -10.77 13.20
N LYS A 50 -16.03 -10.75 11.86
CA LYS A 50 -16.88 -11.70 11.13
C LYS A 50 -16.31 -13.12 11.13
N SER A 51 -15.00 -13.25 10.95
CA SER A 51 -14.30 -14.55 10.97
C SER A 51 -14.37 -15.25 12.34
N ALA A 52 -14.70 -14.51 13.41
CA ALA A 52 -14.88 -15.05 14.75
C ALA A 52 -16.09 -15.96 14.92
N CYS A 53 -17.15 -15.76 14.13
CA CYS A 53 -18.33 -16.63 14.16
C CYS A 53 -18.09 -17.92 13.36
N GLU A 54 -17.17 -17.90 12.40
CA GLU A 54 -16.86 -19.02 11.52
C GLU A 54 -15.79 -19.94 12.12
N PHE A 55 -14.78 -19.35 12.76
CA PHE A 55 -13.77 -20.06 13.54
C PHE A 55 -14.06 -19.81 15.01
N ALA A 56 -14.64 -20.80 15.72
CA ALA A 56 -14.98 -20.76 17.15
C ALA A 56 -13.74 -20.62 18.08
N SER A 57 -12.95 -19.57 17.89
CA SER A 57 -11.63 -19.35 18.47
C SER A 57 -11.65 -18.16 19.41
N SER A 58 -10.89 -18.27 20.51
CA SER A 58 -10.66 -17.26 21.55
C SER A 58 -10.49 -15.83 20.98
N GLU A 59 -10.95 -14.81 21.72
CA GLU A 59 -10.75 -13.38 21.40
C GLU A 59 -9.28 -13.04 21.10
N GLN A 60 -8.34 -13.77 21.71
CA GLN A 60 -6.90 -13.63 21.51
C GLN A 60 -6.46 -13.91 20.06
N ALA A 61 -7.14 -14.83 19.37
CA ALA A 61 -6.82 -15.18 17.99
C ALA A 61 -7.16 -14.03 17.01
N LYS A 62 -8.21 -13.25 17.31
CA LYS A 62 -8.62 -12.09 16.51
C LYS A 62 -7.54 -11.01 16.53
N ALA A 63 -7.04 -10.71 17.73
CA ALA A 63 -5.95 -9.77 17.94
C ALA A 63 -4.66 -10.26 17.27
N ALA A 64 -4.38 -11.56 17.29
CA ALA A 64 -3.20 -12.13 16.65
C ALA A 64 -3.21 -11.96 15.12
N ILE A 65 -4.36 -12.14 14.45
CA ILE A 65 -4.48 -11.90 12.99
C ILE A 65 -4.22 -10.43 12.65
N GLN A 66 -4.80 -9.52 13.44
CA GLN A 66 -4.62 -8.09 13.21
C GLN A 66 -3.18 -7.65 13.49
N ALA A 67 -2.57 -8.16 14.56
CA ALA A 67 -1.16 -7.92 14.88
C ALA A 67 -0.22 -8.44 13.78
N ALA A 68 -0.47 -9.64 13.25
CA ALA A 68 0.28 -10.19 12.13
C ALA A 68 0.19 -9.28 10.89
N ALA A 69 -0.99 -8.76 10.55
CA ALA A 69 -1.16 -7.82 9.45
C ALA A 69 -0.35 -6.52 9.65
N TYR A 70 -0.33 -5.97 10.87
CA TYR A 70 0.50 -4.79 11.19
C TYR A 70 2.00 -5.08 11.12
N ILE A 71 2.44 -6.23 11.63
CA ILE A 71 3.84 -6.65 11.54
C ILE A 71 4.24 -6.78 10.07
N GLY A 72 3.39 -7.38 9.23
CA GLY A 72 3.61 -7.47 7.77
C GLY A 72 3.75 -6.12 7.10
N MET A 73 2.93 -5.13 7.49
CA MET A 73 3.05 -3.75 7.01
C MET A 73 4.38 -3.09 7.41
N ILE A 74 4.86 -3.32 8.64
CA ILE A 74 6.14 -2.78 9.12
C ILE A 74 7.32 -3.37 8.33
N PHE A 75 7.36 -4.69 8.10
CA PHE A 75 8.44 -5.29 7.33
C PHE A 75 8.44 -4.85 5.86
N SER A 76 7.24 -4.66 5.31
CA SER A 76 7.06 -4.24 3.93
C SER A 76 7.55 -2.83 3.66
N SER A 77 7.37 -1.88 4.59
CA SER A 77 7.82 -0.50 4.38
C SER A 77 9.32 -0.41 4.10
N TYR A 78 10.15 -1.20 4.79
CA TYR A 78 11.60 -1.25 4.56
C TYR A 78 11.94 -1.81 3.17
N ILE A 79 11.26 -2.88 2.75
CA ILE A 79 11.51 -3.55 1.46
C ILE A 79 11.07 -2.65 0.31
N TRP A 80 9.84 -2.15 0.35
CA TRP A 80 9.28 -1.33 -0.72
C TRP A 80 9.94 0.04 -0.80
N GLY A 81 10.38 0.63 0.32
CA GLY A 81 11.18 1.85 0.33
C GLY A 81 12.47 1.69 -0.45
N TYR A 82 13.23 0.62 -0.20
CA TYR A 82 14.45 0.32 -0.96
C TYR A 82 14.18 0.09 -2.46
N PHE A 83 13.08 -0.59 -2.79
CA PHE A 83 12.69 -0.83 -4.19
C PHE A 83 12.23 0.45 -4.90
N CYS A 84 11.54 1.36 -4.22
CA CYS A 84 11.11 2.67 -4.74
C CYS A 84 12.31 3.49 -5.24
N ASP A 85 13.39 3.51 -4.45
CA ASP A 85 14.60 4.28 -4.77
C ASP A 85 15.38 3.69 -5.95
N LYS A 86 15.33 2.37 -6.16
CA LYS A 86 16.10 1.69 -7.22
C LYS A 86 15.38 1.52 -8.56
N ILE A 87 14.09 1.18 -8.54
CA ILE A 87 13.33 0.76 -9.75
C ILE A 87 12.46 1.90 -10.31
N GLY A 88 12.29 2.96 -9.53
CA GLY A 88 11.47 4.11 -9.88
C GLY A 88 10.05 4.00 -9.33
N ARG A 89 9.57 5.10 -8.75
CA ARG A 89 8.32 5.20 -7.95
C ARG A 89 7.10 4.60 -8.66
N ARG A 90 6.91 4.89 -9.95
CA ARG A 90 5.71 4.46 -10.70
C ARG A 90 5.59 2.94 -10.87
N THR A 91 6.69 2.28 -11.23
CA THR A 91 6.69 0.83 -11.50
C THR A 91 6.45 0.03 -10.23
N VAL A 92 7.01 0.52 -9.13
CA VAL A 92 6.92 -0.10 -7.82
C VAL A 92 5.47 -0.05 -7.31
N LEU A 93 4.79 1.09 -7.46
CA LEU A 93 3.37 1.21 -7.10
C LEU A 93 2.44 0.31 -7.91
N VAL A 94 2.62 0.20 -9.23
CA VAL A 94 1.76 -0.67 -10.04
C VAL A 94 1.95 -2.15 -9.64
N ARG A 95 3.19 -2.56 -9.36
CA ARG A 95 3.49 -3.94 -8.95
C ARG A 95 2.98 -4.28 -7.55
N SER A 96 3.10 -3.37 -6.58
CA SER A 96 2.58 -3.61 -5.22
C SER A 96 1.06 -3.74 -5.23
N THR A 97 0.36 -2.84 -5.92
CA THR A 97 -1.11 -2.88 -6.01
C THR A 97 -1.59 -4.13 -6.74
N ALA A 98 -0.95 -4.55 -7.84
CA ALA A 98 -1.31 -5.78 -8.52
C ALA A 98 -1.15 -7.02 -7.60
N MET A 99 -0.06 -7.08 -6.83
CA MET A 99 0.20 -8.20 -5.92
C MET A 99 -0.77 -8.19 -4.72
N ALA A 100 -1.16 -7.00 -4.23
CA ALA A 100 -2.17 -6.84 -3.20
C ALA A 100 -3.54 -7.34 -3.67
N ILE A 101 -3.97 -6.98 -4.88
CA ILE A 101 -5.23 -7.45 -5.47
C ILE A 101 -5.24 -8.98 -5.57
N VAL A 102 -4.16 -9.60 -6.07
CA VAL A 102 -4.07 -11.06 -6.19
C VAL A 102 -4.16 -11.74 -4.81
N CYS A 103 -3.48 -11.19 -3.80
CA CYS A 103 -3.56 -11.70 -2.43
C CYS A 103 -4.97 -11.57 -1.84
N SER A 104 -5.64 -10.43 -2.05
CA SER A 104 -7.01 -10.19 -1.58
C SER A 104 -8.03 -11.09 -2.26
N PHE A 105 -7.93 -11.30 -3.57
CA PHE A 105 -8.76 -12.28 -4.29
C PHE A 105 -8.53 -13.71 -3.77
N SER A 106 -7.28 -14.08 -3.55
CA SER A 106 -6.92 -15.40 -3.01
C SER A 106 -7.49 -15.58 -1.59
N SER A 107 -7.45 -14.54 -0.76
CA SER A 107 -8.02 -14.57 0.59
C SER A 107 -9.53 -14.78 0.61
N MET A 108 -10.26 -14.46 -0.46
CA MET A 108 -11.72 -14.65 -0.54
C MET A 108 -12.11 -16.12 -0.75
N LEU A 109 -11.20 -16.94 -1.30
CA LEU A 109 -11.48 -18.34 -1.66
C LEU A 109 -11.12 -19.33 -0.55
N ILE A 110 -10.58 -18.86 0.58
CA ILE A 110 -9.90 -19.71 1.57
C ILE A 110 -10.66 -19.75 2.89
N THR A 111 -11.06 -20.96 3.26
CA THR A 111 -11.84 -21.28 4.47
C THR A 111 -10.97 -21.85 5.62
N ASN A 112 -9.65 -21.90 5.44
CA ASN A 112 -8.71 -22.45 6.44
C ASN A 112 -8.07 -21.33 7.28
N PHE A 113 -8.17 -21.39 8.62
CA PHE A 113 -7.68 -20.37 9.56
C PHE A 113 -6.19 -20.03 9.39
N TRP A 114 -5.30 -21.03 9.35
CA TRP A 114 -3.85 -20.83 9.19
C TRP A 114 -3.46 -20.24 7.84
N LEU A 115 -4.17 -20.65 6.79
CA LEU A 115 -3.95 -20.19 5.43
C LEU A 115 -4.49 -18.76 5.27
N PHE A 116 -5.60 -18.43 5.93
CA PHE A 116 -6.14 -17.08 6.03
C PHE A 116 -5.17 -16.13 6.78
N LEU A 117 -4.58 -16.57 7.89
CA LEU A 117 -3.58 -15.81 8.65
C LEU A 117 -2.33 -15.48 7.80
N THR A 118 -1.77 -16.48 7.11
CA THR A 118 -0.57 -16.31 6.27
C THR A 118 -0.83 -15.45 5.05
N LEU A 119 -1.99 -15.60 4.40
CA LEU A 119 -2.40 -14.70 3.32
C LEU A 119 -2.59 -13.28 3.81
N ARG A 120 -3.13 -13.04 5.01
CA ARG A 120 -3.23 -11.67 5.55
C ARG A 120 -1.90 -11.06 5.90
N PHE A 121 -0.94 -11.85 6.37
CA PHE A 121 0.43 -11.40 6.50
C PHE A 121 1.03 -10.99 5.14
N MET A 122 0.85 -11.80 4.10
CA MET A 122 1.29 -11.46 2.74
C MET A 122 0.56 -10.26 2.14
N THR A 123 -0.73 -10.12 2.40
CA THR A 123 -1.53 -8.99 1.93
C THR A 123 -1.04 -7.71 2.60
N GLY A 124 -0.77 -7.73 3.91
CA GLY A 124 -0.13 -6.63 4.64
C GLY A 124 1.24 -6.26 4.06
N ILE A 125 2.01 -7.26 3.60
CA ILE A 125 3.28 -7.02 2.93
C ILE A 125 3.09 -6.36 1.55
N CYS A 126 2.02 -6.66 0.83
CA CYS A 126 1.76 -6.06 -0.49
C CYS A 126 1.16 -4.65 -0.38
N VAL A 127 0.35 -4.39 0.64
CA VAL A 127 -0.40 -3.15 0.84
C VAL A 127 0.45 -1.99 1.37
N ALA A 128 1.63 -2.24 1.95
CA ALA A 128 2.47 -1.13 2.43
C ALA A 128 3.18 -0.34 1.32
N GLY A 129 3.11 -0.76 0.06
CA GLY A 129 3.71 -0.02 -1.07
C GLY A 129 3.08 1.36 -1.35
N PRO A 130 1.73 1.51 -1.36
CA PRO A 130 1.07 2.79 -1.63
C PRO A 130 0.78 3.66 -0.39
N GLY A 131 0.98 3.14 0.83
CA GLY A 131 0.73 3.89 2.07
C GLY A 131 1.74 5.00 2.35
N PHE A 132 2.84 5.08 1.60
CA PHE A 132 3.96 6.01 1.84
C PHE A 132 4.34 6.84 0.60
N THR A 133 3.38 7.14 -0.28
CA THR A 133 3.57 8.15 -1.36
C THR A 133 3.34 9.57 -0.90
#